data_AF-A0A8J6ZU73-F1
#
_entry.id   AF-A0A8J6ZU73-F1
#
_cell.length_a   1.000
_cell.length_b   1.000
_cell.length_c   1.000
_cell.angle_alpha   90.00
_cell.angle_beta   90.00
_cell.angle_gamma   90.00
#
_symmetry.space_group_name_H-M   'P 1'
#
loop_
_entity.id
_entity.type
_entity.pdbx_description
1 polymer ?
#
loop_
_entity_poly.entity_id
_entity_poly.type
_entity_poly.pdbx_seq_one_letter_code
_entity_poly.pdbx_strand_id
1 'polypeptide(L)'
;SEHYGIPWHLRWTQGNYQPDAVWYWNYRFLEETKRGLGDKEDLHSPGYLTVTLQPGDAVTLEAREGLPNSVLGVLTAKTFAEAVEAEQQRLSQIFGWSEGGTGDWGLGTRKELSNLYSPLPTPHSLIRQQLLKASDRFIVYRASIAGPTVIAGYHWFNDWARDTLIALPGLTLVPQRFDLAKGLLRAFGHYCRHGLIPNAFPDVDSEPFYNSIDAPLWWIETLGLYLEATQDWQFLAEQFPVVQQIHKAFVGGTRYNIQADATDGLIGWDARGVALTWMDVVIGGHPVTPRRGKPVEINALWYSALCWLSQWAKRLSQLEFGEPVRLSKQAQRYAQQAQQVKNSLQKFWNPQLGYLYDVIEPDDRRNFQIRPNAVLALSLHHCGFSEQQGCQILDLATSSLLTPYGLRSLDPGDPEYKGRYEGNQEQRDRAYHQGSVWVWLIGPYIRAWQRFYPQQTLPFDWQPLIDHFLFAACIGSISEIFDGDPPHTPRGAIAQAWSIAEVIRHIK
;
A
#
# COMPACT_ATOMS: atom_id res chain seq x y z
N SER A 1 -26.09 -34.69 8.15
CA SER A 1 -24.75 -34.78 8.76
C SER A 1 -23.75 -34.21 7.76
N GLU A 2 -23.64 -32.89 7.67
CA GLU A 2 -22.93 -32.21 6.56
C GLU A 2 -22.02 -31.12 7.09
N HIS A 3 -21.16 -31.45 8.06
CA HIS A 3 -20.08 -30.58 8.52
C HIS A 3 -18.75 -31.34 8.38
N TYR A 4 -18.42 -31.75 7.15
CA TYR A 4 -17.03 -32.08 6.85
C TYR A 4 -16.34 -30.77 6.47
N GLY A 5 -15.24 -30.44 7.15
CA GLY A 5 -14.34 -29.38 6.71
C GLY A 5 -13.76 -29.68 5.32
N ILE A 6 -13.20 -28.67 4.67
CA ILE A 6 -12.57 -28.88 3.36
C ILE A 6 -11.40 -29.86 3.55
N PRO A 7 -11.34 -30.99 2.84
CA PRO A 7 -10.27 -31.96 3.02
C PRO A 7 -8.95 -31.41 2.47
N TRP A 8 -7.86 -31.76 3.14
CA TRP A 8 -6.50 -31.40 2.73
C TRP A 8 -5.74 -32.68 2.34
N HIS A 9 -4.98 -32.60 1.26
CA HIS A 9 -4.21 -33.70 0.70
C HIS A 9 -2.73 -33.36 0.76
N LEU A 10 -1.96 -34.22 1.45
CA LEU A 10 -0.51 -34.15 1.51
C LEU A 10 0.10 -35.27 0.67
N ARG A 11 1.08 -34.94 -0.16
CA ARG A 11 1.80 -35.88 -1.02
C ARG A 11 3.29 -35.59 -0.95
N TRP A 12 4.11 -36.63 -1.07
CA TRP A 12 5.56 -36.51 -1.02
C TRP A 12 6.26 -37.48 -1.96
N THR A 13 7.46 -37.13 -2.42
CA THR A 13 8.24 -37.96 -3.35
C THR A 13 9.06 -39.05 -2.65
N GLN A 14 9.46 -38.81 -1.40
CA GLN A 14 10.31 -39.69 -0.60
C GLN A 14 9.95 -39.57 0.89
N GLY A 15 10.33 -40.59 1.65
CA GLY A 15 10.12 -40.65 3.09
C GLY A 15 9.05 -41.65 3.51
N ASN A 16 9.13 -42.01 4.79
CA ASN A 16 8.17 -42.91 5.41
C ASN A 16 7.23 -42.06 6.26
N TYR A 17 5.95 -42.08 5.92
CA TYR A 17 4.92 -41.51 6.78
C TYR A 17 4.53 -42.54 7.83
N GLN A 18 4.66 -42.15 9.08
CA GLN A 18 4.21 -42.89 10.23
C GLN A 18 2.96 -42.20 10.78
N PRO A 19 1.76 -42.84 10.68
CA PRO A 19 0.59 -42.32 11.36
C PRO A 19 0.84 -42.38 12.86
N ASP A 20 0.74 -41.23 13.51
CA ASP A 20 0.87 -41.08 14.95
C ASP A 20 0.02 -39.88 15.36
N ALA A 21 -1.29 -40.06 15.24
CA ALA A 21 -2.24 -38.98 15.43
C ALA A 21 -2.25 -38.57 16.91
N VAL A 22 -1.80 -37.33 17.18
CA VAL A 22 -1.69 -36.80 18.53
C VAL A 22 -2.32 -35.42 18.57
N TRP A 23 -3.17 -35.22 19.59
CA TRP A 23 -3.67 -33.90 19.97
C TRP A 23 -2.76 -33.28 21.02
N TYR A 24 -2.23 -32.10 20.72
CA TYR A 24 -1.58 -31.22 21.68
C TYR A 24 -2.63 -30.23 22.19
N TRP A 25 -3.18 -30.53 23.37
CA TRP A 25 -4.20 -29.71 24.01
C TRP A 25 -3.59 -28.49 24.69
N ASN A 26 -4.25 -27.33 24.55
CA ASN A 26 -3.82 -26.06 25.15
C ASN A 26 -2.36 -25.68 24.80
N TYR A 27 -1.94 -25.91 23.56
CA TYR A 27 -0.64 -25.47 23.07
C TYR A 27 -0.53 -23.96 23.22
N ARG A 28 0.56 -23.46 23.81
CA ARG A 28 0.68 -22.06 24.21
C ARG A 28 1.65 -21.28 23.31
N PHE A 29 1.18 -20.15 22.79
CA PHE A 29 1.97 -19.22 22.01
C PHE A 29 2.46 -18.05 22.86
N LEU A 30 3.76 -18.02 23.14
CA LEU A 30 4.36 -17.01 24.00
C LEU A 30 4.30 -15.60 23.40
N GLU A 31 4.42 -15.47 22.08
CA GLU A 31 4.33 -14.16 21.43
C GLU A 31 2.90 -13.61 21.46
N GLU A 32 1.90 -14.45 21.27
CA GLU A 32 0.46 -14.13 21.34
C GLU A 32 0.08 -13.77 22.78
N THR A 33 0.68 -14.44 23.77
CA THR A 33 0.58 -14.07 25.19
C THR A 33 1.05 -12.62 25.39
N LYS A 34 2.26 -12.28 24.91
CA LYS A 34 2.81 -10.92 25.01
C LYS A 34 1.92 -9.90 24.29
N ARG A 35 1.31 -10.33 23.18
CA ARG A 35 0.39 -9.51 22.39
C ARG A 35 -0.99 -9.32 23.04
N GLY A 36 -1.30 -10.07 24.10
CA GLY A 36 -2.61 -10.09 24.75
C GLY A 36 -3.71 -10.70 23.89
N LEU A 37 -3.35 -11.56 22.92
CA LEU A 37 -4.28 -12.27 22.04
C LEU A 37 -4.64 -13.64 22.65
N GLY A 38 -5.59 -14.34 22.03
CA GLY A 38 -5.81 -15.76 22.31
C GLY A 38 -4.52 -16.53 22.09
N ASP A 39 -3.91 -17.01 23.18
CA ASP A 39 -2.56 -17.57 23.21
C ASP A 39 -2.56 -19.09 23.32
N LYS A 40 -3.73 -19.73 23.24
CA LYS A 40 -3.90 -21.17 23.40
C LYS A 40 -4.75 -21.74 22.28
N GLU A 41 -4.29 -22.84 21.70
CA GLU A 41 -5.07 -23.61 20.74
C GLU A 41 -4.81 -25.12 20.88
N ASP A 42 -5.72 -25.93 20.36
CA ASP A 42 -5.54 -27.37 20.27
C ASP A 42 -4.99 -27.72 18.89
N LEU A 43 -3.81 -28.34 18.86
CA LEU A 43 -3.13 -28.71 17.62
C LEU A 43 -3.27 -30.21 17.38
N HIS A 44 -3.72 -30.59 16.19
CA HIS A 44 -3.73 -31.97 15.75
C HIS A 44 -2.54 -32.25 14.82
N SER A 45 -1.62 -33.10 15.27
CA SER A 45 -0.61 -33.69 14.40
C SER A 45 -1.16 -35.00 13.84
N PRO A 46 -1.31 -35.17 12.52
CA PRO A 46 -1.76 -36.44 11.95
C PRO A 46 -0.68 -37.52 11.99
N GLY A 47 0.60 -37.16 12.19
CA GLY A 47 1.73 -38.09 12.22
C GLY A 47 3.01 -37.44 11.71
N TYR A 48 4.00 -38.28 11.42
CA TYR A 48 5.34 -37.82 11.04
C TYR A 48 5.71 -38.31 9.65
N LEU A 49 6.21 -37.42 8.81
CA LEU A 49 6.92 -37.79 7.58
C LEU A 49 8.41 -37.65 7.84
N THR A 50 9.12 -38.77 7.86
CA THR A 50 10.57 -38.80 8.10
C THR A 50 11.31 -39.04 6.80
N VAL A 51 12.26 -38.14 6.49
CA VAL A 51 13.12 -38.19 5.31
C VAL A 51 14.56 -37.99 5.76
N THR A 52 15.49 -38.81 5.28
CA THR A 52 16.93 -38.59 5.46
C THR A 52 17.52 -38.13 4.14
N LEU A 53 18.11 -36.93 4.12
CA LEU A 53 18.68 -36.32 2.93
C LEU A 53 20.21 -36.30 3.03
N GLN A 54 20.89 -36.66 1.95
CA GLN A 54 22.30 -36.38 1.73
C GLN A 54 22.48 -35.03 1.02
N PRO A 55 23.67 -34.41 1.07
CA PRO A 55 23.95 -33.20 0.29
C PRO A 55 23.63 -33.41 -1.21
N GLY A 56 22.71 -32.61 -1.75
CA GLY A 56 22.22 -32.71 -3.13
C GLY A 56 20.89 -33.44 -3.30
N ASP A 57 20.40 -34.14 -2.28
CA ASP A 57 19.07 -34.77 -2.32
C ASP A 57 17.95 -33.71 -2.23
N ALA A 58 16.83 -33.99 -2.91
CA ALA A 58 15.65 -33.15 -2.88
C ALA A 58 14.40 -33.99 -2.56
N VAL A 59 13.54 -33.45 -1.69
CA VAL A 59 12.20 -33.96 -1.42
C VAL A 59 11.17 -32.91 -1.81
N THR A 60 10.10 -33.34 -2.48
CA THR A 60 8.96 -32.47 -2.81
C THR A 60 7.81 -32.84 -1.90
N LEU A 61 7.25 -31.82 -1.24
CA LEU A 61 6.05 -31.90 -0.42
C LEU A 61 4.97 -31.07 -1.12
N GLU A 62 3.81 -31.66 -1.36
CA GLU A 62 2.66 -30.98 -1.96
C GLU A 62 1.50 -31.01 -0.96
N ALA A 63 0.95 -29.84 -0.66
CA ALA A 63 -0.28 -29.67 0.10
C ALA A 63 -1.36 -29.06 -0.81
N ARG A 64 -2.53 -29.68 -0.87
CA ARG A 64 -3.68 -29.21 -1.65
C ARG A 64 -4.93 -29.21 -0.80
N GLU A 65 -5.76 -28.19 -0.99
CA GLU A 65 -7.10 -28.11 -0.42
C GLU A 65 -8.14 -28.54 -1.48
N GLY A 66 -9.17 -29.29 -1.07
CA GLY A 66 -10.29 -29.69 -1.92
C GLY A 66 -10.50 -31.21 -1.98
N LEU A 67 -11.67 -31.63 -2.49
CA LEU A 67 -12.02 -33.06 -2.62
C LEU A 67 -11.02 -33.80 -3.51
N PRO A 68 -10.71 -35.07 -3.23
CA PRO A 68 -9.78 -35.84 -4.06
C PRO A 68 -10.36 -36.02 -5.46
N ASN A 69 -9.92 -35.21 -6.42
CA ASN A 69 -10.15 -35.50 -7.82
C ASN A 69 -9.39 -36.78 -8.18
N SER A 70 -10.09 -37.76 -8.74
CA SER A 70 -9.60 -39.12 -9.02
C SER A 70 -8.56 -39.22 -10.14
N VAL A 71 -7.97 -38.10 -10.59
CA VAL A 71 -6.98 -38.04 -11.69
C VAL A 71 -5.80 -37.18 -11.27
N LEU A 72 -5.13 -37.54 -10.18
CA LEU A 72 -3.86 -36.93 -9.80
C LEU A 72 -2.71 -37.83 -10.30
N GLY A 73 -1.90 -37.32 -11.24
CA GLY A 73 -0.68 -38.01 -11.71
C GLY A 73 0.36 -38.17 -10.59
N VAL A 74 1.30 -39.11 -10.71
CA VAL A 74 2.33 -39.39 -9.68
C VAL A 74 3.18 -38.15 -9.39
N LEU A 75 3.38 -37.83 -8.10
CA LEU A 75 4.26 -36.74 -7.68
C LEU A 75 5.70 -37.19 -7.91
N THR A 76 6.47 -36.44 -8.68
CA THR A 76 7.88 -36.73 -8.94
C THR A 76 8.75 -35.52 -8.57
N ALA A 77 10.05 -35.72 -8.46
CA ALA A 77 10.99 -34.60 -8.29
C ALA A 77 10.90 -33.56 -9.43
N LYS A 78 10.44 -33.99 -10.62
CA LYS A 78 10.19 -33.09 -11.75
C LYS A 78 8.97 -32.21 -11.54
N THR A 79 7.97 -32.64 -10.78
CA THR A 79 6.72 -31.87 -10.57
C THR A 79 6.98 -30.53 -9.88
N PHE A 80 7.91 -30.49 -8.92
CA PHE A 80 8.32 -29.21 -8.32
C PHE A 80 9.06 -28.31 -9.31
N ALA A 81 10.00 -28.88 -10.06
CA ALA A 81 10.73 -28.14 -11.09
C ALA A 81 9.79 -27.58 -12.17
N GLU A 82 8.83 -28.37 -12.64
CA GLU A 82 7.78 -27.96 -13.58
C GLU A 82 6.90 -26.85 -13.01
N ALA A 83 6.51 -26.92 -11.73
CA ALA A 83 5.73 -25.87 -11.07
C ALA A 83 6.53 -24.56 -10.94
N VAL A 84 7.82 -24.65 -10.58
CA VAL A 84 8.72 -23.51 -10.52
C VAL A 84 8.94 -22.91 -11.91
N GLU A 85 9.13 -23.74 -12.94
CA GLU A 85 9.30 -23.31 -14.33
C GLU A 85 8.02 -22.63 -14.85
N ALA A 86 6.84 -23.21 -14.61
CA ALA A 86 5.57 -22.63 -14.99
C ALA A 86 5.35 -21.26 -14.32
N GLU A 87 5.71 -21.13 -13.04
CA GLU A 87 5.64 -19.84 -12.33
C GLU A 87 6.65 -18.83 -12.87
N GLN A 88 7.87 -19.26 -13.17
CA GLN A 88 8.87 -18.41 -13.82
C GLN A 88 8.41 -17.94 -15.21
N GLN A 89 7.82 -18.83 -16.02
CA GLN A 89 7.25 -18.50 -17.32
C GLN A 89 6.10 -17.48 -17.16
N ARG A 90 5.19 -17.68 -16.20
CA ARG A 90 4.10 -16.73 -15.91
C ARG A 90 4.64 -15.35 -15.54
N LEU A 91 5.62 -15.28 -14.65
CA LEU A 91 6.23 -14.03 -14.23
C LEU A 91 7.01 -13.34 -15.38
N SER A 92 7.71 -14.11 -16.21
CA SER A 92 8.39 -13.61 -17.41
C SER A 92 7.41 -13.04 -18.42
N GLN A 93 6.24 -13.66 -18.60
CA GLN A 93 5.16 -13.13 -19.44
C GLN A 93 4.58 -11.82 -18.87
N ILE A 94 4.39 -11.73 -17.56
CA ILE A 94 3.84 -10.53 -16.89
C ILE A 94 4.83 -9.36 -16.95
N PHE A 95 6.12 -9.61 -16.73
CA PHE A 95 7.13 -8.55 -16.57
C PHE A 95 8.07 -8.39 -17.77
N GLY A 96 7.87 -9.16 -18.84
CA GLY A 96 8.66 -9.07 -20.08
C GLY A 96 10.14 -9.42 -19.90
N TRP A 97 10.47 -10.35 -19.00
CA TRP A 97 11.85 -10.80 -18.81
C TRP A 97 12.22 -11.78 -19.91
N SER A 98 13.41 -11.62 -20.50
CA SER A 98 13.99 -12.64 -21.37
C SER A 98 14.18 -13.93 -20.57
N GLU A 99 13.78 -15.08 -21.13
CA GLU A 99 14.08 -16.42 -20.60
C GLU A 99 15.61 -16.60 -20.48
N GLY A 100 16.18 -16.18 -19.36
CA GLY A 100 17.62 -16.03 -19.21
C GLY A 100 18.01 -16.20 -17.75
N GLY A 101 17.99 -17.44 -17.29
CA GLY A 101 18.49 -17.82 -15.98
C GLY A 101 17.60 -18.89 -15.33
N THR A 102 17.73 -20.13 -15.78
CA THR A 102 17.45 -21.29 -14.94
C THR A 102 18.33 -21.16 -13.69
N GLY A 103 17.76 -20.57 -12.64
CA GLY A 103 18.40 -20.45 -11.33
C GLY A 103 18.49 -21.84 -10.71
N ASP A 104 19.64 -22.47 -10.90
CA ASP A 104 20.11 -23.60 -10.13
C ASP A 104 20.23 -23.15 -8.66
N TRP A 105 19.39 -23.70 -7.78
CA TRP A 105 19.42 -23.43 -6.34
C TRP A 105 20.40 -24.37 -5.60
N GLY A 106 21.53 -24.76 -6.20
CA GLY A 106 22.52 -25.58 -5.51
C GLY A 106 23.88 -25.70 -6.22
N LEU A 107 24.95 -25.41 -5.46
CA LEU A 107 26.33 -25.93 -5.57
C LEU A 107 27.04 -25.75 -6.93
N GLY A 108 27.99 -24.81 -6.95
CA GLY A 108 28.64 -24.34 -8.18
C GLY A 108 29.51 -25.34 -8.95
N THR A 109 29.83 -24.95 -10.19
CA THR A 109 31.13 -25.14 -10.83
C THR A 109 31.23 -24.25 -12.07
N ARG A 110 32.40 -23.63 -12.27
CA ARG A 110 32.76 -22.86 -13.47
C ARG A 110 32.90 -23.79 -14.68
N LYS A 111 32.23 -23.49 -15.80
CA LYS A 111 32.89 -23.18 -17.09
C LYS A 111 31.92 -22.85 -18.23
N GLU A 112 32.23 -21.71 -18.85
CA GLU A 112 32.20 -21.38 -20.28
C GLU A 112 30.98 -21.78 -21.11
N LEU A 113 30.21 -20.77 -21.55
CA LEU A 113 29.75 -20.65 -22.94
C LEU A 113 29.61 -19.17 -23.30
N SER A 114 30.38 -18.77 -24.30
CA SER A 114 30.46 -17.47 -24.92
C SER A 114 29.39 -17.29 -26.00
N ASN A 115 29.01 -16.03 -26.23
CA ASN A 115 28.22 -15.49 -27.35
C ASN A 115 26.69 -15.67 -27.28
N LEU A 116 26.06 -14.80 -26.48
CA LEU A 116 24.87 -14.01 -26.82
C LEU A 116 24.79 -12.91 -25.75
N TYR A 117 25.18 -11.68 -26.11
CA TYR A 117 25.26 -10.55 -25.18
C TYR A 117 23.85 -10.05 -24.81
N SER A 118 23.24 -10.66 -23.79
CA SER A 118 22.46 -9.92 -22.81
C SER A 118 23.41 -9.53 -21.68
N PRO A 119 23.48 -8.26 -21.24
CA PRO A 119 24.32 -7.91 -20.10
C PRO A 119 23.86 -8.74 -18.90
N LEU A 120 24.81 -9.41 -18.24
CA LEU A 120 24.57 -10.10 -16.96
C LEU A 120 23.77 -9.18 -16.04
N PRO A 121 22.70 -9.66 -15.39
CA PRO A 121 21.92 -8.84 -14.49
C PRO A 121 22.84 -8.24 -13.41
N THR A 122 22.88 -6.92 -13.30
CA THR A 122 23.51 -6.23 -12.17
C THR A 122 22.82 -6.65 -10.87
N PRO A 123 23.47 -6.58 -9.69
CA PRO A 123 22.82 -6.86 -8.41
C PRO A 123 21.50 -6.08 -8.21
N HIS A 124 21.45 -4.83 -8.69
CA HIS A 124 20.24 -4.01 -8.70
C HIS A 124 19.12 -4.58 -9.58
N SER A 125 19.45 -5.13 -10.75
CA SER A 125 18.44 -5.79 -11.60
C SER A 125 17.89 -7.07 -10.98
N LEU A 126 18.67 -7.81 -10.20
CA LEU A 126 18.18 -9.00 -9.48
C LEU A 126 17.24 -8.62 -8.32
N ILE A 127 17.61 -7.63 -7.52
CA ILE A 127 16.74 -7.11 -6.45
C ILE A 127 15.43 -6.58 -7.05
N ARG A 128 15.50 -5.83 -8.16
CA ARG A 128 14.31 -5.34 -8.87
C ARG A 128 13.41 -6.49 -9.34
N GLN A 129 13.98 -7.55 -9.92
CA GLN A 129 13.21 -8.74 -10.29
C GLN A 129 12.53 -9.37 -9.07
N GLN A 130 13.24 -9.56 -7.96
CA GLN A 130 12.67 -10.12 -6.74
C GLN A 130 11.53 -9.26 -6.17
N LEU A 131 11.67 -7.93 -6.19
CA LEU A 131 10.61 -7.01 -5.78
C LEU A 131 9.37 -7.12 -6.68
N LEU A 132 9.55 -7.25 -7.99
CA LEU A 132 8.45 -7.50 -8.92
C LEU A 132 7.77 -8.86 -8.67
N LYS A 133 8.53 -9.91 -8.34
CA LYS A 133 7.93 -11.18 -7.89
C LYS A 133 7.13 -10.99 -6.61
N ALA A 134 7.68 -10.25 -5.64
CA ALA A 134 7.02 -9.96 -4.38
C ALA A 134 5.71 -9.17 -4.58
N SER A 135 5.69 -8.20 -5.48
CA SER A 135 4.51 -7.38 -5.75
C SER A 135 3.35 -8.17 -6.35
N ASP A 136 3.64 -9.17 -7.19
CA ASP A 136 2.60 -10.00 -7.79
C ASP A 136 1.83 -10.83 -6.76
N ARG A 137 2.44 -11.17 -5.61
CA ARG A 137 1.81 -11.97 -4.54
C ARG A 137 0.66 -11.25 -3.84
N PHE A 138 0.57 -9.93 -3.99
CA PHE A 138 -0.54 -9.14 -3.45
C PHE A 138 -1.72 -9.07 -4.41
N ILE A 139 -1.53 -9.39 -5.71
CA ILE A 139 -2.60 -9.39 -6.71
C ILE A 139 -3.34 -10.71 -6.64
N VAL A 140 -4.58 -10.68 -6.19
CA VAL A 140 -5.42 -11.89 -6.03
C VAL A 140 -6.72 -11.74 -6.80
N TYR A 141 -7.34 -12.86 -7.18
CA TYR A 141 -8.66 -12.86 -7.77
C TYR A 141 -9.72 -13.05 -6.70
N ARG A 142 -10.73 -12.18 -6.69
CA ARG A 142 -11.86 -12.27 -5.77
C ARG A 142 -13.12 -12.64 -6.55
N ALA A 143 -13.68 -13.79 -6.20
CA ALA A 143 -14.87 -14.33 -6.85
C ALA A 143 -16.10 -13.41 -6.72
N SER A 144 -16.29 -12.75 -5.57
CA SER A 144 -17.45 -11.88 -5.32
C SER A 144 -17.53 -10.65 -6.22
N ILE A 145 -16.40 -10.20 -6.78
CA ILE A 145 -16.33 -9.09 -7.74
C ILE A 145 -15.94 -9.56 -9.15
N ALA A 146 -15.82 -10.88 -9.33
CA ALA A 146 -15.35 -11.53 -10.55
C ALA A 146 -14.10 -10.86 -11.17
N GLY A 147 -13.16 -10.40 -10.34
CA GLY A 147 -12.05 -9.57 -10.78
C GLY A 147 -10.85 -9.55 -9.83
N PRO A 148 -9.74 -8.93 -10.26
CA PRO A 148 -8.57 -8.78 -9.40
C PRO A 148 -8.83 -7.79 -8.27
N THR A 149 -8.20 -8.03 -7.13
CA THR A 149 -8.06 -7.10 -5.99
C THR A 149 -6.63 -7.15 -5.47
N VAL A 150 -6.31 -6.30 -4.50
CA VAL A 150 -4.98 -6.25 -3.86
C VAL A 150 -5.12 -6.51 -2.37
N ILE A 151 -4.48 -7.57 -1.87
CA ILE A 151 -4.35 -7.78 -0.43
C ILE A 151 -3.40 -6.72 0.12
N ALA A 152 -3.84 -5.94 1.12
CA ALA A 152 -3.04 -4.85 1.68
C ALA A 152 -1.76 -5.35 2.36
N GLY A 153 -1.85 -6.49 3.05
CA GLY A 153 -0.68 -7.21 3.53
C GLY A 153 -0.95 -8.49 4.29
N TYR A 154 0.07 -9.34 4.33
CA TYR A 154 0.02 -10.63 4.97
C TYR A 154 0.62 -10.58 6.39
N HIS A 155 0.06 -11.33 7.33
CA HIS A 155 -0.93 -12.40 7.15
C HIS A 155 -2.35 -12.06 7.63
N TRP A 156 -2.68 -10.79 7.91
CA TRP A 156 -3.95 -10.45 8.58
C TRP A 156 -4.77 -9.33 7.92
N PHE A 157 -4.30 -8.71 6.84
CA PHE A 157 -5.11 -7.73 6.12
C PHE A 157 -5.83 -8.37 4.93
N ASN A 158 -7.01 -7.85 4.64
CA ASN A 158 -7.74 -8.09 3.40
C ASN A 158 -7.43 -6.98 2.40
N ASP A 159 -8.31 -6.74 1.44
CA ASP A 159 -8.19 -5.63 0.50
C ASP A 159 -8.73 -4.33 1.08
N TRP A 160 -7.81 -3.36 1.17
CA TRP A 160 -8.10 -2.01 1.61
C TRP A 160 -7.90 -1.06 0.44
N ALA A 161 -8.91 -0.24 0.12
CA ALA A 161 -8.84 0.64 -1.04
C ALA A 161 -7.76 1.70 -0.89
N ARG A 162 -7.59 2.28 0.31
CA ARG A 162 -6.54 3.26 0.57
C ARG A 162 -5.16 2.67 0.23
N ASP A 163 -4.81 1.55 0.84
CA ASP A 163 -3.55 0.84 0.62
C ASP A 163 -3.37 0.47 -0.84
N THR A 164 -4.43 -0.08 -1.46
CA THR A 164 -4.40 -0.46 -2.87
C THR A 164 -4.11 0.76 -3.75
N LEU A 165 -4.81 1.87 -3.56
CA LEU A 165 -4.68 3.07 -4.39
C LEU A 165 -3.34 3.76 -4.22
N ILE A 166 -2.79 3.76 -3.01
CA ILE A 166 -1.42 4.22 -2.73
C ILE A 166 -0.41 3.28 -3.40
N ALA A 167 -0.57 1.95 -3.27
CA ALA A 167 0.34 0.98 -3.86
C ALA A 167 0.26 0.90 -5.40
N LEU A 168 -0.92 1.17 -5.98
CA LEU A 168 -1.26 0.81 -7.36
C LEU A 168 -0.22 1.28 -8.39
N PRO A 169 0.28 2.54 -8.37
CA PRO A 169 1.31 2.93 -9.33
C PRO A 169 2.61 2.12 -9.26
N GLY A 170 3.01 1.61 -8.09
CA GLY A 170 4.19 0.75 -7.97
C GLY A 170 3.90 -0.70 -8.37
N LEU A 171 2.71 -1.19 -8.05
CA LEU A 171 2.28 -2.55 -8.41
C LEU A 171 1.95 -2.71 -9.90
N THR A 172 1.54 -1.63 -10.57
CA THR A 172 0.95 -1.72 -11.92
C THR A 172 1.53 -0.74 -12.94
N LEU A 173 1.72 0.55 -12.62
CA LEU A 173 2.17 1.52 -13.63
C LEU A 173 3.66 1.38 -13.95
N VAL A 174 4.51 1.26 -12.92
CA VAL A 174 5.96 1.04 -13.10
C VAL A 174 6.27 -0.26 -13.86
N PRO A 175 5.64 -1.41 -13.53
CA PRO A 175 5.79 -2.63 -14.33
C PRO A 175 4.92 -2.66 -15.60
N GLN A 176 4.23 -1.56 -15.96
CA GLN A 176 3.40 -1.44 -17.16
C GLN A 176 2.23 -2.45 -17.27
N ARG A 177 1.70 -2.91 -16.14
CA ARG A 177 0.49 -3.74 -16.04
C ARG A 177 -0.77 -2.85 -16.17
N PHE A 178 -0.88 -2.11 -17.27
CA PHE A 178 -1.92 -1.08 -17.44
C PHE A 178 -3.35 -1.64 -17.45
N ASP A 179 -3.56 -2.85 -17.98
CA ASP A 179 -4.88 -3.50 -17.96
C ASP A 179 -5.34 -3.83 -16.53
N LEU A 180 -4.41 -4.28 -15.69
CA LEU A 180 -4.68 -4.51 -14.27
C LEU A 180 -4.99 -3.19 -13.55
N ALA A 181 -4.22 -2.14 -13.81
CA ALA A 181 -4.48 -0.81 -13.27
C ALA A 181 -5.88 -0.30 -13.64
N LYS A 182 -6.25 -0.40 -14.93
CA LYS A 182 -7.56 -0.01 -15.47
C LYS A 182 -8.69 -0.81 -14.82
N GLY A 183 -8.52 -2.13 -14.68
CA GLY A 183 -9.47 -3.02 -14.04
C GLY A 183 -9.73 -2.65 -12.58
N LEU A 184 -8.65 -2.44 -11.80
CA LEU A 184 -8.74 -2.06 -10.39
C LEU A 184 -9.36 -0.67 -10.22
N LEU A 185 -8.93 0.34 -10.99
CA LEU A 185 -9.51 1.69 -10.95
C LEU A 185 -11.02 1.67 -11.27
N ARG A 186 -11.43 0.91 -12.28
CA ARG A 186 -12.84 0.72 -12.64
C ARG A 186 -13.62 0.06 -11.50
N ALA A 187 -13.07 -0.98 -10.88
CA ALA A 187 -13.70 -1.69 -9.77
C ALA A 187 -13.93 -0.75 -8.58
N PHE A 188 -12.90 -0.03 -8.10
CA PHE A 188 -13.06 0.91 -7.00
C PHE A 188 -14.02 2.07 -7.33
N GLY A 189 -13.97 2.57 -8.57
CA GLY A 189 -14.89 3.61 -9.06
C GLY A 189 -16.36 3.14 -9.04
N HIS A 190 -16.62 1.89 -9.40
CA HIS A 190 -17.96 1.28 -9.34
C HIS A 190 -18.55 1.25 -7.92
N TYR A 191 -17.71 1.06 -6.91
CA TYR A 191 -18.12 1.08 -5.51
C TYR A 191 -18.31 2.51 -4.95
N CYS A 192 -18.12 3.56 -5.73
CA CYS A 192 -18.33 4.92 -5.26
C CYS A 192 -19.80 5.15 -4.85
N ARG A 193 -20.02 5.48 -3.58
CA ARG A 193 -21.36 5.75 -3.04
C ARG A 193 -21.32 7.01 -2.19
N HIS A 194 -22.25 7.94 -2.44
CA HIS A 194 -22.29 9.26 -1.79
C HIS A 194 -20.95 10.03 -1.91
N GLY A 195 -20.20 9.82 -3.00
CA GLY A 195 -18.89 10.44 -3.23
C GLY A 195 -17.76 9.86 -2.38
N LEU A 196 -17.98 8.74 -1.68
CA LEU A 196 -16.97 8.01 -0.94
C LEU A 196 -16.64 6.69 -1.65
N ILE A 197 -15.39 6.25 -1.53
CA ILE A 197 -14.89 4.94 -1.94
C ILE A 197 -14.67 4.16 -0.63
N PRO A 198 -15.08 2.88 -0.56
CA PRO A 198 -14.96 2.11 0.67
C PRO A 198 -13.50 1.91 1.06
N ASN A 199 -13.19 1.98 2.35
CA ASN A 199 -11.86 1.74 2.88
C ASN A 199 -11.51 0.25 2.89
N ALA A 200 -12.44 -0.61 3.31
CA ALA A 200 -12.25 -2.05 3.40
C ALA A 200 -13.46 -2.81 2.83
N PHE A 201 -13.17 -3.95 2.21
CA PHE A 201 -14.18 -4.88 1.71
C PHE A 201 -14.21 -6.12 2.62
N PRO A 202 -15.35 -6.40 3.25
CA PRO A 202 -15.47 -7.56 4.13
C PRO A 202 -15.52 -8.89 3.34
N ASP A 203 -15.05 -9.97 3.96
CA ASP A 203 -15.03 -11.31 3.34
C ASP A 203 -16.42 -11.98 3.29
N VAL A 204 -17.35 -11.55 4.15
CA VAL A 204 -18.73 -12.05 4.23
C VAL A 204 -19.67 -11.02 3.60
N ASP A 205 -20.76 -11.46 2.95
CA ASP A 205 -21.81 -10.63 2.33
C ASP A 205 -22.32 -9.51 3.26
N SER A 206 -21.59 -8.40 3.31
CA SER A 206 -21.81 -7.25 4.19
C SER A 206 -21.43 -5.98 3.46
N GLU A 207 -22.02 -4.84 3.84
CA GLU A 207 -21.74 -3.57 3.16
C GLU A 207 -20.27 -3.17 3.36
N PRO A 208 -19.57 -2.74 2.28
CA PRO A 208 -18.24 -2.15 2.39
C PRO A 208 -18.18 -0.96 3.35
N PHE A 209 -17.04 -0.77 4.01
CA PHE A 209 -16.88 0.28 5.02
C PHE A 209 -16.51 1.63 4.38
N TYR A 210 -17.45 2.57 4.32
CA TYR A 210 -17.24 3.90 3.75
C TYR A 210 -16.68 4.93 4.75
N ASN A 211 -15.66 4.57 5.54
CA ASN A 211 -15.11 5.39 6.63
C ASN A 211 -13.74 6.03 6.31
N SER A 212 -13.49 6.38 5.05
CA SER A 212 -12.24 7.00 4.59
C SER A 212 -12.51 8.30 3.83
N ILE A 213 -11.89 9.40 4.29
CA ILE A 213 -11.95 10.70 3.61
C ILE A 213 -10.93 10.79 2.45
N ASP A 214 -9.85 10.02 2.53
CA ASP A 214 -8.71 10.05 1.61
C ASP A 214 -8.84 9.11 0.41
N ALA A 215 -9.51 7.95 0.54
CA ALA A 215 -9.63 6.98 -0.56
C ALA A 215 -10.22 7.57 -1.85
N PRO A 216 -11.29 8.40 -1.83
CA PRO A 216 -11.79 9.05 -3.06
C PRO A 216 -10.76 9.94 -3.73
N LEU A 217 -9.95 10.65 -2.93
CA LEU A 217 -8.95 11.59 -3.44
C LEU A 217 -7.71 10.85 -3.95
N TRP A 218 -7.27 9.79 -3.26
CA TRP A 218 -6.24 8.88 -3.77
C TRP A 218 -6.67 8.21 -5.07
N TRP A 219 -7.94 7.86 -5.21
CA TRP A 219 -8.45 7.29 -6.47
C TRP A 219 -8.35 8.29 -7.62
N ILE A 220 -8.69 9.56 -7.40
CA ILE A 220 -8.53 10.63 -8.42
C ILE A 220 -7.05 10.83 -8.74
N GLU A 221 -6.18 10.91 -7.74
CA GLU A 221 -4.73 11.09 -7.95
C GLU A 221 -4.14 9.92 -8.76
N THR A 222 -4.49 8.68 -8.41
CA THR A 222 -4.01 7.48 -9.09
C THR A 222 -4.60 7.33 -10.50
N LEU A 223 -5.86 7.74 -10.72
CA LEU A 223 -6.43 7.85 -12.07
C LEU A 223 -5.65 8.84 -12.92
N GLY A 224 -5.22 9.98 -12.35
CA GLY A 224 -4.35 10.94 -13.02
C GLY A 224 -3.01 10.35 -13.43
N LEU A 225 -2.33 9.64 -12.52
CA LEU A 225 -1.07 8.96 -12.84
C LEU A 225 -1.25 7.90 -13.93
N TYR A 226 -2.35 7.15 -13.92
CA TYR A 226 -2.68 6.19 -14.98
C TYR A 226 -2.88 6.87 -16.33
N LEU A 227 -3.63 7.99 -16.37
CA LEU A 227 -3.92 8.72 -17.60
C LEU A 227 -2.69 9.44 -18.17
N GLU A 228 -1.79 9.93 -17.33
CA GLU A 228 -0.50 10.47 -17.78
C GLU A 228 0.37 9.38 -18.42
N ALA A 229 0.34 8.16 -17.87
CA ALA A 229 1.12 7.04 -18.40
C ALA A 229 0.54 6.44 -19.70
N THR A 230 -0.79 6.41 -19.84
CA THR A 230 -1.47 5.65 -20.90
C THR A 230 -2.18 6.50 -21.94
N GLN A 231 -2.53 7.74 -21.59
CA GLN A 231 -3.40 8.62 -22.38
C GLN A 231 -4.75 7.99 -22.77
N ASP A 232 -5.29 7.07 -21.96
CA ASP A 232 -6.58 6.42 -22.20
C ASP A 232 -7.76 7.38 -21.93
N TRP A 233 -7.99 8.30 -22.86
CA TRP A 233 -9.04 9.32 -22.74
C TRP A 233 -10.46 8.74 -22.84
N GLN A 234 -10.62 7.57 -23.46
CA GLN A 234 -11.89 6.86 -23.47
C GLN A 234 -12.24 6.37 -22.06
N PHE A 235 -11.27 5.77 -21.37
CA PHE A 235 -11.46 5.39 -19.97
C PHE A 235 -11.71 6.59 -19.07
N LEU A 236 -11.03 7.73 -19.30
CA LEU A 236 -11.36 8.98 -18.62
C LEU A 236 -12.84 9.35 -18.83
N ALA A 237 -13.33 9.32 -20.08
CA ALA A 237 -14.74 9.64 -20.37
C ALA A 237 -15.72 8.71 -19.63
N GLU A 238 -15.40 7.40 -19.53
CA GLU A 238 -16.17 6.43 -18.75
C GLU A 238 -16.18 6.75 -17.25
N GLN A 239 -15.05 7.17 -16.68
CA GLN A 239 -14.88 7.38 -15.24
C GLN A 239 -15.22 8.81 -14.77
N PHE A 240 -15.26 9.79 -15.67
CA PHE A 240 -15.50 11.20 -15.31
C PHE A 240 -16.81 11.45 -14.55
N PRO A 241 -17.92 10.73 -14.79
CA PRO A 241 -19.11 10.85 -13.95
C PRO A 241 -18.87 10.53 -12.46
N VAL A 242 -18.02 9.54 -12.15
CA VAL A 242 -17.63 9.20 -10.77
C VAL A 242 -16.83 10.35 -10.14
N VAL A 243 -15.89 10.92 -10.90
CA VAL A 243 -15.12 12.10 -10.48
C VAL A 243 -16.05 13.28 -10.15
N GLN A 244 -17.05 13.55 -11.00
CA GLN A 244 -18.05 14.59 -10.75
C GLN A 244 -18.93 14.29 -9.52
N GLN A 245 -19.26 13.02 -9.29
CA GLN A 245 -20.01 12.60 -8.11
C GLN A 245 -19.24 12.85 -6.82
N ILE A 246 -17.95 12.49 -6.78
CA ILE A 246 -17.06 12.76 -5.64
C ILE A 246 -16.97 14.26 -5.37
N HIS A 247 -16.68 15.06 -6.40
CA HIS A 247 -16.62 16.52 -6.27
C HIS A 247 -17.91 17.12 -5.74
N LYS A 248 -19.07 16.73 -6.30
CA LYS A 248 -20.37 17.23 -5.87
C LYS A 248 -20.65 16.90 -4.40
N ALA A 249 -20.31 15.68 -3.97
CA ALA A 249 -20.49 15.26 -2.58
C ALA A 249 -19.56 16.01 -1.62
N PHE A 250 -18.30 16.22 -1.97
CA PHE A 250 -17.36 16.96 -1.14
C PHE A 250 -17.73 18.44 -1.04
N VAL A 251 -18.28 19.05 -2.10
CA VAL A 251 -18.77 20.43 -2.06
C VAL A 251 -20.12 20.55 -1.33
N GLY A 252 -21.01 19.59 -1.51
CA GLY A 252 -22.38 19.63 -0.97
C GLY A 252 -22.56 19.00 0.41
N GLY A 253 -21.55 18.28 0.91
CA GLY A 253 -21.61 17.50 2.13
C GLY A 253 -21.91 16.01 1.87
N THR A 254 -21.22 15.15 2.61
CA THR A 254 -21.47 13.70 2.65
C THR A 254 -21.40 13.14 4.08
N ARG A 255 -21.33 11.82 4.24
CA ARG A 255 -21.20 11.14 5.53
C ARG A 255 -20.08 11.75 6.39
N TYR A 256 -20.23 11.64 7.71
CA TYR A 256 -19.29 12.19 8.72
C TYR A 256 -19.10 13.71 8.66
N ASN A 257 -20.05 14.42 8.06
CA ASN A 257 -19.99 15.86 7.87
C ASN A 257 -18.75 16.29 7.06
N ILE A 258 -18.30 15.43 6.13
CA ILE A 258 -17.23 15.76 5.19
C ILE A 258 -17.77 16.78 4.21
N GLN A 259 -17.20 17.98 4.19
CA GLN A 259 -17.60 19.05 3.29
C GLN A 259 -16.51 20.10 3.09
N ALA A 260 -16.55 20.76 1.93
CA ALA A 260 -15.78 21.97 1.68
C ALA A 260 -16.36 23.13 2.50
N ASP A 261 -15.49 23.83 3.22
CA ASP A 261 -15.84 25.08 3.89
C ASP A 261 -16.10 26.17 2.84
N ALA A 262 -17.25 26.85 2.94
CA ALA A 262 -17.66 27.84 1.95
C ALA A 262 -16.74 29.07 1.88
N THR A 263 -16.00 29.36 2.94
CA THR A 263 -15.12 30.53 3.06
C THR A 263 -13.78 30.28 2.40
N ASP A 264 -13.15 29.14 2.71
CA ASP A 264 -11.77 28.86 2.30
C ASP A 264 -11.63 27.70 1.30
N GLY A 265 -12.70 26.97 1.03
CA GLY A 265 -12.73 25.85 0.09
C GLY A 265 -12.03 24.59 0.59
N LEU A 266 -11.48 24.60 1.82
CA LEU A 266 -10.81 23.46 2.42
C LEU A 266 -11.82 22.40 2.83
N ILE A 267 -11.47 21.13 2.62
CA ILE A 267 -12.25 20.00 3.10
C ILE A 267 -12.01 19.83 4.59
N GLY A 268 -13.10 19.90 5.34
CA GLY A 268 -13.16 19.53 6.75
C GLY A 268 -14.13 18.37 6.98
N TRP A 269 -14.04 17.77 8.15
CA TRP A 269 -15.03 16.81 8.64
C TRP A 269 -15.26 16.96 10.14
N ASP A 270 -16.47 16.60 10.57
CA ASP A 270 -16.87 16.70 11.96
C ASP A 270 -17.84 15.57 12.33
N ALA A 271 -17.28 14.47 12.83
CA ALA A 271 -18.02 13.37 13.42
C ALA A 271 -17.31 12.87 14.68
N ARG A 272 -18.08 12.35 15.63
CA ARG A 272 -17.55 11.79 16.88
C ARG A 272 -17.23 10.31 16.71
N GLY A 273 -16.19 9.86 17.41
CA GLY A 273 -15.84 8.45 17.56
C GLY A 273 -15.35 7.75 16.29
N VAL A 274 -14.97 8.51 15.27
CA VAL A 274 -14.42 7.99 14.01
C VAL A 274 -13.06 8.62 13.73
N ALA A 275 -12.25 7.93 12.95
CA ALA A 275 -11.02 8.44 12.37
C ALA A 275 -11.05 8.12 10.87
N LEU A 276 -10.92 9.15 10.02
CA LEU A 276 -11.20 9.02 8.58
C LEU A 276 -9.94 9.10 7.69
N THR A 277 -8.80 9.50 8.26
CA THR A 277 -7.51 9.61 7.57
C THR A 277 -6.72 8.31 7.72
N TRP A 278 -5.62 8.11 6.99
CA TRP A 278 -4.75 6.93 7.15
C TRP A 278 -4.22 6.67 8.58
N MET A 279 -4.20 7.68 9.45
CA MET A 279 -3.95 7.52 10.88
C MET A 279 -5.25 7.22 11.65
N ASP A 280 -5.84 6.02 11.45
CA ASP A 280 -7.25 5.71 11.80
C ASP A 280 -7.50 4.82 13.03
N VAL A 281 -6.50 4.63 13.89
CA VAL A 281 -6.69 3.82 15.10
C VAL A 281 -7.69 4.45 16.09
N VAL A 282 -8.66 3.64 16.53
CA VAL A 282 -9.68 4.01 17.52
C VAL A 282 -9.68 3.00 18.67
N ILE A 283 -9.52 3.48 19.91
CA ILE A 283 -9.55 2.65 21.13
C ILE A 283 -10.75 3.09 21.98
N GLY A 284 -11.66 2.16 22.28
CA GLY A 284 -12.83 2.45 23.10
C GLY A 284 -13.72 3.59 22.55
N GLY A 285 -13.78 3.76 21.24
CA GLY A 285 -14.51 4.85 20.59
C GLY A 285 -13.78 6.20 20.56
N HIS A 286 -12.51 6.25 20.94
CA HIS A 286 -11.67 7.44 20.90
C HIS A 286 -10.52 7.27 19.90
N PRO A 287 -10.41 8.14 18.87
CA PRO A 287 -9.25 8.16 18.00
C PRO A 287 -7.96 8.39 18.78
N VAL A 288 -6.93 7.57 18.54
CA VAL A 288 -5.59 7.74 19.15
C VAL A 288 -4.91 8.98 18.58
N THR A 289 -5.03 9.16 17.27
CA THR A 289 -4.52 10.30 16.51
C THR A 289 -5.71 11.10 15.96
N PRO A 290 -6.34 11.97 16.77
CA PRO A 290 -7.50 12.72 16.33
C PRO A 290 -7.12 13.74 15.26
N ARG A 291 -7.63 13.56 14.04
CA ARG A 291 -7.40 14.46 12.89
C ARG A 291 -8.72 15.02 12.36
N ARG A 292 -9.60 15.40 13.29
CA ARG A 292 -10.91 16.06 13.04
C ARG A 292 -10.70 17.52 12.65
N GLY A 293 -11.52 18.03 11.74
CA GLY A 293 -11.32 19.33 11.11
C GLY A 293 -10.73 19.17 9.71
N LYS A 294 -9.69 19.94 9.39
CA LYS A 294 -9.07 20.04 8.07
C LYS A 294 -7.63 19.49 8.12
N PRO A 295 -7.37 18.21 7.81
CA PRO A 295 -6.01 17.66 7.73
C PRO A 295 -5.27 18.18 6.49
N VAL A 296 -3.96 18.37 6.61
CA VAL A 296 -3.14 19.03 5.58
C VAL A 296 -3.05 18.24 4.27
N GLU A 297 -2.82 16.93 4.34
CA GLU A 297 -2.67 16.06 3.17
C GLU A 297 -4.00 15.83 2.45
N ILE A 298 -5.12 15.80 3.18
CA ILE A 298 -6.47 15.75 2.58
C ILE A 298 -6.73 16.99 1.73
N ASN A 299 -6.32 18.16 2.22
CA ASN A 299 -6.51 19.41 1.51
C ASN A 299 -5.54 19.57 0.34
N ALA A 300 -4.31 19.05 0.46
CA ALA A 300 -3.39 18.96 -0.66
C ALA A 300 -3.90 18.00 -1.76
N LEU A 301 -4.45 16.85 -1.36
CA LEU A 301 -5.12 15.88 -2.23
C LEU A 301 -6.34 16.50 -2.92
N TRP A 302 -7.13 17.28 -2.19
CA TRP A 302 -8.27 18.01 -2.75
C TRP A 302 -7.85 19.06 -3.77
N TYR A 303 -6.80 19.82 -3.49
CA TYR A 303 -6.20 20.71 -4.47
C TYR A 303 -5.74 19.96 -5.72
N SER A 304 -5.04 18.82 -5.56
CA SER A 304 -4.59 18.01 -6.69
C SER A 304 -5.77 17.48 -7.51
N ALA A 305 -6.82 16.98 -6.84
CA ALA A 305 -8.05 16.54 -7.47
C ALA A 305 -8.68 17.67 -8.30
N LEU A 306 -8.86 18.87 -7.75
CA LEU A 306 -9.44 19.99 -8.51
C LEU A 306 -8.62 20.37 -9.75
N CYS A 307 -7.29 20.29 -9.66
CA CYS A 307 -6.39 20.47 -10.80
C CYS A 307 -6.60 19.40 -11.88
N TRP A 308 -6.75 18.14 -11.48
CA TRP A 308 -7.08 17.03 -12.39
C TRP A 308 -8.44 17.23 -13.05
N LEU A 309 -9.48 17.51 -12.26
CA LEU A 309 -10.83 17.76 -12.74
C LEU A 309 -10.87 18.88 -13.78
N SER A 310 -10.15 19.97 -13.55
CA SER A 310 -10.02 21.08 -14.49
C SER A 310 -9.42 20.63 -15.82
N GLN A 311 -8.29 19.92 -15.78
CA GLN A 311 -7.59 19.44 -16.98
C GLN A 311 -8.42 18.43 -17.75
N TRP A 312 -9.05 17.47 -17.06
CA TRP A 312 -9.88 16.45 -17.67
C TRP A 312 -11.15 17.03 -18.29
N ALA A 313 -11.84 17.94 -17.61
CA ALA A 313 -13.00 18.63 -18.18
C ALA A 313 -12.61 19.38 -19.47
N LYS A 314 -11.45 20.06 -19.48
CA LYS A 314 -10.92 20.72 -20.67
C LYS A 314 -10.58 19.71 -21.76
N ARG A 315 -9.94 18.59 -21.43
CA ARG A 315 -9.54 17.54 -22.38
C ARG A 315 -10.75 16.88 -23.02
N LEU A 316 -11.74 16.48 -22.22
CA LEU A 316 -13.00 15.90 -22.70
C LEU A 316 -13.80 16.89 -23.55
N SER A 317 -13.79 18.17 -23.21
CA SER A 317 -14.38 19.21 -24.05
C SER A 317 -13.71 19.33 -25.42
N GLN A 318 -12.38 19.19 -25.49
CA GLN A 318 -11.62 19.28 -26.74
C GLN A 318 -11.80 18.04 -27.62
N LEU A 319 -11.98 16.88 -27.00
CA LEU A 319 -12.23 15.61 -27.67
C LEU A 319 -13.72 15.37 -27.96
N GLU A 320 -14.57 16.35 -27.68
CA GLU A 320 -16.03 16.31 -27.91
C GLU A 320 -16.74 15.13 -27.22
N PHE A 321 -16.21 14.67 -26.09
CA PHE A 321 -16.87 13.69 -25.23
C PHE A 321 -17.97 14.37 -24.40
N GLY A 322 -19.23 14.26 -24.82
CA GLY A 322 -20.37 14.88 -24.14
C GLY A 322 -20.64 16.31 -24.64
N GLU A 323 -21.00 17.24 -23.75
CA GLU A 323 -21.40 18.62 -24.09
C GLU A 323 -20.21 19.59 -23.94
N PRO A 324 -19.53 20.02 -25.03
CA PRO A 324 -18.26 20.75 -24.93
C PRO A 324 -18.36 22.07 -24.17
N VAL A 325 -19.41 22.85 -24.43
CA VAL A 325 -19.62 24.14 -23.75
C VAL A 325 -19.79 23.97 -22.24
N ARG A 326 -20.49 22.91 -21.81
CA ARG A 326 -20.69 22.61 -20.39
C ARG A 326 -19.37 22.20 -19.75
N LEU A 327 -18.61 21.31 -20.38
CA LEU A 327 -17.33 20.83 -19.87
C LEU A 327 -16.29 21.94 -19.79
N SER A 328 -16.23 22.82 -20.79
CA SER A 328 -15.36 24.01 -20.75
C SER A 328 -15.68 24.93 -19.57
N LYS A 329 -16.98 25.17 -19.27
CA LYS A 329 -17.39 25.95 -18.09
C LYS A 329 -17.05 25.24 -16.78
N GLN A 330 -17.21 23.91 -16.72
CA GLN A 330 -16.82 23.12 -15.55
C GLN A 330 -15.30 23.20 -15.31
N ALA A 331 -14.48 23.10 -16.35
CA ALA A 331 -13.03 23.24 -16.26
C ALA A 331 -12.64 24.57 -15.60
N GLN A 332 -13.23 25.68 -16.05
CA GLN A 332 -13.00 27.00 -15.46
C GLN A 332 -13.41 27.08 -13.99
N ARG A 333 -14.56 26.50 -13.61
CA ARG A 333 -15.01 26.45 -12.21
C ARG A 333 -14.04 25.64 -11.34
N TYR A 334 -13.60 24.47 -11.80
CA TYR A 334 -12.63 23.65 -11.06
C TYR A 334 -11.30 24.38 -10.90
N ALA A 335 -10.82 25.09 -11.94
CA ALA A 335 -9.62 25.91 -11.85
C ALA A 335 -9.73 27.04 -10.81
N GLN A 336 -10.88 27.73 -10.75
CA GLN A 336 -11.13 28.77 -9.75
C GLN A 336 -11.14 28.19 -8.33
N GLN A 337 -11.80 27.04 -8.11
CA GLN A 337 -11.79 26.35 -6.83
C GLN A 337 -10.37 25.90 -6.44
N ALA A 338 -9.61 25.33 -7.39
CA ALA A 338 -8.22 24.93 -7.14
C ALA A 338 -7.37 26.13 -6.70
N GLN A 339 -7.53 27.29 -7.33
CA GLN A 339 -6.80 28.50 -6.95
C GLN A 339 -7.20 29.01 -5.55
N GLN A 340 -8.49 28.97 -5.20
CA GLN A 340 -8.95 29.31 -3.86
C GLN A 340 -8.31 28.37 -2.82
N VAL A 341 -8.40 27.05 -3.03
CA VAL A 341 -7.82 26.05 -2.14
C VAL A 341 -6.31 26.23 -2.02
N LYS A 342 -5.59 26.49 -3.13
CA LYS A 342 -4.15 26.76 -3.11
C LYS A 342 -3.78 27.93 -2.21
N ASN A 343 -4.56 29.01 -2.28
CA ASN A 343 -4.37 30.17 -1.40
C ASN A 343 -4.66 29.79 0.06
N SER A 344 -5.71 29.01 0.31
CA SER A 344 -6.09 28.56 1.65
C SER A 344 -5.13 27.53 2.25
N LEU A 345 -4.39 26.76 1.44
CA LEU A 345 -3.33 25.86 1.93
C LEU A 345 -2.26 26.62 2.72
N GLN A 346 -2.09 27.93 2.47
CA GLN A 346 -1.17 28.77 3.24
C GLN A 346 -1.58 28.94 4.70
N LYS A 347 -2.84 28.65 5.08
CA LYS A 347 -3.28 28.60 6.48
C LYS A 347 -2.57 27.52 7.29
N PHE A 348 -2.06 26.47 6.63
CA PHE A 348 -1.27 25.42 7.27
C PHE A 348 0.18 25.82 7.52
N TRP A 349 0.68 26.90 6.92
CA TRP A 349 2.07 27.30 7.12
C TRP A 349 2.31 27.81 8.55
N ASN A 350 3.26 27.19 9.25
CA ASN A 350 3.77 27.63 10.54
C ASN A 350 5.16 28.26 10.34
N PRO A 351 5.27 29.60 10.29
CA PRO A 351 6.54 30.26 10.02
C PRO A 351 7.55 30.13 11.18
N GLN A 352 7.09 29.87 12.41
CA GLN A 352 7.98 29.67 13.55
C GLN A 352 8.69 28.32 13.48
N LEU A 353 7.98 27.27 13.05
CA LEU A 353 8.56 25.94 12.85
C LEU A 353 9.23 25.77 11.49
N GLY A 354 8.88 26.59 10.49
CA GLY A 354 9.26 26.33 9.10
C GLY A 354 8.60 25.05 8.55
N TYR A 355 7.42 24.72 9.05
CA TYR A 355 6.70 23.46 8.76
C TYR A 355 5.20 23.69 8.59
N LEU A 356 4.45 22.63 8.26
CA LEU A 356 2.99 22.69 8.19
C LEU A 356 2.34 22.25 9.51
N TYR A 357 1.31 22.96 9.93
CA TYR A 357 0.35 22.43 10.88
C TYR A 357 -0.27 21.15 10.31
N ASP A 358 -0.36 20.09 11.11
CA ASP A 358 -0.88 18.80 10.64
C ASP A 358 -2.39 18.85 10.37
N VAL A 359 -3.11 19.57 11.22
CA VAL A 359 -4.57 19.72 11.20
C VAL A 359 -4.97 21.12 11.67
N ILE A 360 -5.99 21.70 11.03
CA ILE A 360 -6.76 22.83 11.57
C ILE A 360 -8.07 22.27 12.12
N GLU A 361 -8.27 22.33 13.42
CA GLU A 361 -9.46 21.81 14.11
C GLU A 361 -10.73 22.62 13.76
N PRO A 362 -11.94 22.09 14.02
CA PRO A 362 -13.19 22.81 13.75
C PRO A 362 -13.33 24.16 14.46
N ASP A 363 -12.59 24.39 15.55
CA ASP A 363 -12.54 25.64 16.31
C ASP A 363 -11.33 26.52 15.96
N ASP A 364 -10.73 26.29 14.78
CA ASP A 364 -9.55 26.98 14.24
C ASP A 364 -8.23 26.79 15.03
N ARG A 365 -8.22 25.96 16.07
CA ARG A 365 -6.96 25.54 16.70
C ARG A 365 -6.11 24.77 15.70
N ARG A 366 -4.79 24.96 15.78
CA ARG A 366 -3.83 24.38 14.84
C ARG A 366 -2.92 23.40 15.54
N ASN A 367 -2.92 22.15 15.06
CA ASN A 367 -2.00 21.13 15.55
C ASN A 367 -0.61 21.37 14.93
N PHE A 368 0.38 21.64 15.78
CA PHE A 368 1.76 21.95 15.39
C PHE A 368 2.70 20.75 15.45
N GLN A 369 2.17 19.54 15.70
CA GLN A 369 2.98 18.32 15.74
C GLN A 369 3.65 18.10 14.39
N ILE A 370 4.94 17.80 14.41
CA ILE A 370 5.70 17.50 13.21
C ILE A 370 5.39 16.05 12.80
N ARG A 371 4.67 15.91 11.68
CA ARG A 371 4.18 14.63 11.15
C ARG A 371 4.45 14.52 9.65
N PRO A 372 4.57 13.30 9.11
CA PRO A 372 4.92 13.10 7.70
C PRO A 372 3.81 13.50 6.71
N ASN A 373 2.63 13.90 7.19
CA ASN A 373 1.53 14.37 6.34
C ASN A 373 1.91 15.63 5.54
N ALA A 374 2.82 16.46 6.04
CA ALA A 374 3.37 17.57 5.25
C ALA A 374 4.17 17.07 4.04
N VAL A 375 4.92 15.95 4.19
CA VAL A 375 5.64 15.31 3.08
C VAL A 375 4.67 14.73 2.05
N LEU A 376 3.56 14.12 2.50
CA LEU A 376 2.49 13.68 1.61
C LEU A 376 1.96 14.84 0.76
N ALA A 377 1.66 15.98 1.41
CA ALA A 377 1.14 17.18 0.76
C ALA A 377 2.09 17.74 -0.32
N LEU A 378 3.40 17.60 -0.13
CA LEU A 378 4.42 17.99 -1.12
C LEU A 378 4.57 17.01 -2.28
N SER A 379 4.27 15.74 -2.05
CA SER A 379 4.58 14.65 -2.99
C SER A 379 3.64 14.57 -4.18
N LEU A 380 2.39 15.02 -4.03
CA LEU A 380 1.31 14.89 -5.03
C LEU A 380 1.68 15.48 -6.39
N HIS A 381 1.06 15.00 -7.47
CA HIS A 381 1.35 15.44 -8.83
C HIS A 381 1.20 16.96 -8.98
N HIS A 382 0.07 17.50 -8.51
CA HIS A 382 -0.12 18.94 -8.38
C HIS A 382 0.16 19.39 -6.94
N CYS A 383 1.29 20.07 -6.75
CA CYS A 383 1.69 20.62 -5.45
C CYS A 383 1.26 22.09 -5.32
N GLY A 384 0.71 22.44 -4.15
CA GLY A 384 0.21 23.79 -3.84
C GLY A 384 1.22 24.71 -3.14
N PHE A 385 2.38 24.19 -2.75
CA PHE A 385 3.38 24.89 -1.92
C PHE A 385 4.52 25.46 -2.76
N SER A 386 5.17 26.51 -2.24
CA SER A 386 6.32 27.14 -2.91
C SER A 386 7.59 26.29 -2.76
N GLU A 387 8.60 26.58 -3.59
CA GLU A 387 9.91 25.94 -3.50
C GLU A 387 10.56 26.14 -2.12
N GLN A 388 10.52 27.37 -1.60
CA GLN A 388 11.04 27.69 -0.27
C GLN A 388 10.36 26.88 0.83
N GLN A 389 9.03 26.79 0.82
CA GLN A 389 8.29 25.97 1.79
C GLN A 389 8.65 24.49 1.66
N GLY A 390 8.73 23.99 0.42
CA GLY A 390 9.08 22.60 0.13
C GLY A 390 10.44 22.22 0.72
N CYS A 391 11.47 23.04 0.49
CA CYS A 391 12.80 22.85 1.05
C CYS A 391 12.78 22.83 2.60
N GLN A 392 12.16 23.83 3.24
CA GLN A 392 12.10 23.91 4.71
C GLN A 392 11.37 22.72 5.34
N ILE A 393 10.25 22.29 4.75
CA ILE A 393 9.50 21.12 5.19
C ILE A 393 10.36 19.86 5.05
N LEU A 394 11.05 19.69 3.92
CA LEU A 394 11.89 18.51 3.71
C LEU A 394 13.09 18.47 4.64
N ASP A 395 13.74 19.61 4.91
CA ASP A 395 14.88 19.69 5.82
C ASP A 395 14.46 19.23 7.22
N LEU A 396 13.35 19.78 7.75
CA LEU A 396 12.86 19.39 9.07
C LEU A 396 12.36 17.93 9.10
N ALA A 397 11.62 17.48 8.07
CA ALA A 397 11.19 16.09 7.99
C ALA A 397 12.39 15.12 7.93
N THR A 398 13.47 15.51 7.25
CA THR A 398 14.70 14.72 7.15
C THR A 398 15.40 14.60 8.49
N SER A 399 15.52 15.72 9.24
CA SER A 399 16.18 15.69 10.55
C SER A 399 15.36 15.00 11.64
N SER A 400 14.03 15.12 11.58
CA SER A 400 13.13 14.66 12.64
C SER A 400 12.56 13.26 12.41
N LEU A 401 12.10 12.99 11.18
CA LEU A 401 11.24 11.84 10.89
C LEU A 401 11.96 10.74 10.12
N LEU A 402 12.96 11.06 9.29
CA LEU A 402 13.61 10.06 8.45
C LEU A 402 14.39 9.04 9.29
N THR A 403 14.26 7.78 8.90
CA THR A 403 14.95 6.63 9.48
C THR A 403 15.49 5.73 8.36
N PRO A 404 16.30 4.70 8.66
CA PRO A 404 16.76 3.73 7.67
C PRO A 404 15.66 2.97 6.92
N TYR A 405 14.42 2.95 7.41
CA TYR A 405 13.33 2.13 6.86
C TYR A 405 12.13 2.94 6.35
N GLY A 406 12.11 4.25 6.55
CA GLY A 406 10.95 5.10 6.23
C GLY A 406 10.86 6.32 7.15
N LEU A 407 9.66 6.89 7.30
CA LEU A 407 9.44 8.07 8.14
C LEU A 407 8.68 7.69 9.41
N ARG A 408 9.09 8.25 10.57
CA ARG A 408 8.30 8.23 11.80
C ARG A 408 6.98 8.95 11.60
N SER A 409 5.93 8.44 12.23
CA SER A 409 4.59 9.05 12.18
C SER A 409 4.44 10.28 13.09
N LEU A 410 5.38 10.52 14.01
CA LEU A 410 5.47 11.67 14.90
C LEU A 410 6.95 11.96 15.22
N ASP A 411 7.30 13.23 15.39
CA ASP A 411 8.63 13.67 15.82
C ASP A 411 9.00 13.13 17.22
N PRO A 412 10.23 12.61 17.41
CA PRO A 412 10.69 12.09 18.71
C PRO A 412 10.75 13.12 19.85
N GLY A 413 10.76 14.42 19.55
CA GLY A 413 10.73 15.49 20.53
C GLY A 413 9.32 15.80 21.06
N ASP A 414 8.27 15.21 20.47
CA ASP A 414 6.90 15.39 20.92
C ASP A 414 6.60 14.56 22.19
N PRO A 415 5.93 15.11 23.22
CA PRO A 415 5.57 14.36 24.43
C PRO A 415 4.68 13.13 24.20
N GLU A 416 3.93 13.08 23.09
CA GLU A 416 3.08 11.94 22.74
C GLU A 416 3.84 10.83 21.99
N TYR A 417 5.13 11.01 21.71
CA TYR A 417 5.93 10.05 20.96
C TYR A 417 6.06 8.69 21.66
N LYS A 418 5.86 7.64 20.87
CA LYS A 418 5.95 6.22 21.23
C LYS A 418 6.76 5.48 20.18
N GLY A 419 8.07 5.43 20.40
CA GLY A 419 9.02 4.80 19.48
C GLY A 419 9.04 3.26 19.48
N ARG A 420 8.24 2.59 20.33
CA ARG A 420 8.15 1.12 20.40
C ARG A 420 6.72 0.64 20.16
N TYR A 421 6.54 -0.24 19.18
CA TYR A 421 5.28 -0.93 18.91
C TYR A 421 5.33 -2.33 19.55
N GLU A 422 5.05 -2.38 20.86
CA GLU A 422 5.13 -3.61 21.65
C GLU A 422 4.05 -3.67 22.75
N GLY A 423 3.96 -4.82 23.40
CA GLY A 423 2.95 -5.08 24.43
C GLY A 423 1.62 -5.54 23.86
N ASN A 424 0.54 -5.31 24.62
CA ASN A 424 -0.80 -5.73 24.26
C ASN A 424 -1.40 -4.90 23.11
N GLN A 425 -2.60 -5.28 22.64
CA GLN A 425 -3.29 -4.58 21.54
C GLN A 425 -3.41 -3.07 21.79
N GLU A 426 -3.86 -2.65 22.97
CA GLU A 426 -4.03 -1.23 23.30
C GLU A 426 -2.70 -0.46 23.26
N GLN A 427 -1.63 -1.03 23.80
CA GLN A 427 -0.30 -0.40 23.81
C GLN A 427 0.23 -0.21 22.40
N ARG A 428 0.09 -1.24 21.56
CA ARG A 428 0.47 -1.22 20.14
C ARG A 428 -0.35 -0.20 19.36
N ASP A 429 -1.67 -0.22 19.50
CA ASP A 429 -2.60 0.73 18.88
C ASP A 429 -2.26 2.18 19.23
N ARG A 430 -1.86 2.43 20.48
CA ARG A 430 -1.41 3.76 20.90
C ARG A 430 -0.08 4.20 20.26
N ALA A 431 0.78 3.27 19.84
CA ALA A 431 2.08 3.58 19.22
C ALA A 431 2.02 3.66 17.68
N TYR A 432 1.07 2.97 17.06
CA TYR A 432 0.97 2.71 15.61
C TYR A 432 1.10 3.95 14.72
N HIS A 433 0.51 5.08 15.13
CA HIS A 433 0.65 6.39 14.47
C HIS A 433 1.24 7.47 15.38
N GLN A 434 1.85 7.09 16.50
CA GLN A 434 2.47 8.01 17.45
C GLN A 434 3.99 7.82 17.56
N GLY A 435 4.65 7.22 16.58
CA GLY A 435 6.11 7.14 16.56
C GLY A 435 6.68 6.00 15.75
N SER A 436 5.86 5.00 15.41
CA SER A 436 6.25 3.93 14.47
C SER A 436 6.73 4.51 13.13
N VAL A 437 7.73 3.85 12.54
CA VAL A 437 8.22 4.14 11.20
C VAL A 437 7.32 3.45 10.18
N TRP A 438 6.83 4.21 9.21
CA TRP A 438 6.04 3.70 8.10
C TRP A 438 6.88 3.68 6.83
N VAL A 439 7.02 2.50 6.22
CA VAL A 439 7.90 2.31 5.06
C VAL A 439 7.36 3.01 3.82
N TRP A 440 6.07 2.88 3.53
CA TRP A 440 5.47 3.42 2.31
C TRP A 440 5.67 4.94 2.18
N LEU A 441 5.85 5.67 3.29
CA LEU A 441 6.15 7.11 3.28
C LEU A 441 7.48 7.47 2.60
N ILE A 442 8.37 6.50 2.37
CA ILE A 442 9.61 6.73 1.63
C ILE A 442 9.34 7.17 0.19
N GLY A 443 8.27 6.66 -0.44
CA GLY A 443 7.90 7.04 -1.80
C GLY A 443 7.51 8.52 -1.91
N PRO A 444 6.51 8.99 -1.13
CA PRO A 444 6.20 10.41 -1.02
C PRO A 444 7.41 11.30 -0.69
N TYR A 445 8.27 10.85 0.22
CA TYR A 445 9.50 11.57 0.57
C TYR A 445 10.44 11.73 -0.62
N ILE A 446 10.72 10.65 -1.37
CA ILE A 446 11.57 10.70 -2.55
C ILE A 446 10.97 11.59 -3.64
N ARG A 447 9.66 11.50 -3.88
CA ARG A 447 8.97 12.35 -4.87
C ARG A 447 9.07 13.83 -4.50
N ALA A 448 8.86 14.16 -3.23
CA ALA A 448 9.01 15.52 -2.74
C ALA A 448 10.47 16.00 -2.83
N TRP A 449 11.44 15.16 -2.45
CA TRP A 449 12.87 15.46 -2.58
C TRP A 449 13.26 15.75 -4.03
N GLN A 450 12.85 14.90 -4.98
CA GLN A 450 13.12 15.10 -6.40
C GLN A 450 12.50 16.39 -6.96
N ARG A 451 11.36 16.82 -6.41
CA ARG A 451 10.67 18.06 -6.80
C ARG A 451 11.43 19.32 -6.35
N PHE A 452 11.91 19.34 -5.11
CA PHE A 452 12.47 20.55 -4.48
C PHE A 452 14.00 20.57 -4.40
N TYR A 453 14.62 19.40 -4.50
CA TYR A 453 16.08 19.22 -4.54
C TYR A 453 16.52 18.37 -5.75
N PRO A 454 16.15 18.74 -6.99
CA PRO A 454 16.40 17.92 -8.19
C PRO A 454 17.89 17.65 -8.47
N GLN A 455 18.78 18.47 -7.91
CA GLN A 455 20.24 18.37 -8.09
C GLN A 455 20.96 17.79 -6.86
N GLN A 456 20.26 17.55 -5.75
CA GLN A 456 20.89 16.98 -4.55
C GLN A 456 20.66 15.48 -4.48
N THR A 457 21.65 14.77 -3.96
CA THR A 457 21.53 13.35 -3.66
C THR A 457 20.42 13.13 -2.63
N LEU A 458 19.62 12.08 -2.85
CA LEU A 458 18.62 11.64 -1.89
C LEU A 458 19.32 11.24 -0.56
N PRO A 459 18.93 11.80 0.60
CA PRO A 459 19.55 11.49 1.88
C PRO A 459 18.95 10.23 2.50
N PHE A 460 18.77 9.18 1.70
CA PHE A 460 18.23 7.89 2.14
C PHE A 460 19.11 6.76 1.65
N ASP A 461 19.60 5.94 2.57
CA ASP A 461 20.35 4.73 2.28
C ASP A 461 19.40 3.55 2.12
N TRP A 462 19.45 2.90 0.96
CA TRP A 462 18.61 1.74 0.64
C TRP A 462 19.10 0.46 1.29
N GLN A 463 20.37 0.38 1.70
CA GLN A 463 20.99 -0.87 2.16
C GLN A 463 20.21 -1.53 3.31
N PRO A 464 19.78 -0.81 4.36
CA PRO A 464 19.03 -1.42 5.46
C PRO A 464 17.70 -2.04 5.01
N LEU A 465 16.98 -1.38 4.10
CA LEU A 465 15.73 -1.88 3.57
C LEU A 465 15.93 -3.09 2.63
N ILE A 466 17.03 -3.09 1.85
CA ILE A 466 17.43 -4.23 1.02
C ILE A 466 17.82 -5.43 1.88
N ASP A 467 18.58 -5.22 2.96
CA ASP A 467 18.96 -6.28 3.90
C ASP A 467 17.73 -6.87 4.59
N HIS A 468 16.78 -6.02 4.98
CA HIS A 468 15.48 -6.48 5.50
C HIS A 468 14.77 -7.37 4.49
N PHE A 469 14.64 -6.90 3.25
CA PHE A 469 13.97 -7.64 2.18
C PHE A 469 14.60 -9.01 1.88
N LEU A 470 15.93 -9.10 1.97
CA LEU A 470 16.65 -10.33 1.64
C LEU A 470 16.79 -11.31 2.81
N PHE A 471 16.84 -10.82 4.05
CA PHE A 471 17.34 -11.64 5.17
C PHE A 471 16.50 -11.57 6.46
N ALA A 472 15.48 -10.71 6.57
CA ALA A 472 14.75 -10.53 7.83
C ALA A 472 13.22 -10.67 7.67
N ALA A 473 12.55 -10.97 8.80
CA ALA A 473 11.11 -11.13 8.92
C ALA A 473 10.50 -12.08 7.87
N CYS A 474 9.97 -11.54 6.78
CA CYS A 474 9.45 -12.30 5.65
C CYS A 474 10.38 -12.10 4.44
N ILE A 475 11.28 -13.07 4.22
CA ILE A 475 12.23 -13.04 3.10
C ILE A 475 11.48 -12.87 1.77
N GLY A 476 11.95 -11.93 0.96
CA GLY A 476 11.31 -11.56 -0.30
C GLY A 476 10.08 -10.67 -0.11
N SER A 477 9.97 -9.97 1.02
CA SER A 477 8.93 -8.97 1.27
C SER A 477 9.40 -7.85 2.19
N ILE A 478 8.58 -6.81 2.38
CA ILE A 478 8.89 -5.68 3.25
C ILE A 478 7.76 -5.51 4.26
N SER A 479 8.13 -5.33 5.53
CA SER A 479 7.18 -5.13 6.63
C SER A 479 6.40 -3.83 6.47
N GLU A 480 5.26 -3.78 7.14
CA GLU A 480 4.40 -2.61 7.17
C GLU A 480 5.04 -1.43 7.90
N ILE A 481 5.52 -1.69 9.12
CA ILE A 481 6.09 -0.69 10.03
C ILE A 481 7.34 -1.22 10.73
N PHE A 482 8.11 -0.29 11.28
CA PHE A 482 9.25 -0.59 12.16
C PHE A 482 9.10 0.24 13.45
N ASP A 483 9.75 -0.20 14.53
CA ASP A 483 9.88 0.62 15.73
C ASP A 483 10.51 1.99 15.38
N GLY A 484 9.98 3.07 15.95
CA GLY A 484 10.49 4.44 15.81
C GLY A 484 11.92 4.61 16.33
N ASP A 485 12.28 3.86 17.37
CA ASP A 485 13.59 3.95 18.01
C ASP A 485 14.54 2.84 17.53
N PRO A 486 15.86 3.12 17.42
CA PRO A 486 16.87 2.10 17.15
C PRO A 486 16.75 0.91 18.10
N PRO A 487 16.86 -0.36 17.63
CA PRO A 487 17.41 -0.75 16.33
C PRO A 487 16.37 -0.83 15.20
N HIS A 488 15.18 -0.23 15.36
CA HIS A 488 14.08 -0.30 14.38
C HIS A 488 13.70 -1.75 14.06
N THR A 489 13.14 -2.47 15.04
CA THR A 489 12.68 -3.84 14.81
C THR A 489 11.47 -3.82 13.85
N PRO A 490 11.36 -4.73 12.87
CA PRO A 490 10.18 -4.84 12.01
C PRO A 490 8.95 -5.27 12.82
N ARG A 491 7.80 -4.63 12.55
CA ARG A 491 6.53 -4.78 13.25
C ARG A 491 5.36 -4.78 12.25
N GLY A 492 4.14 -4.87 12.77
CA GLY A 492 2.94 -4.88 11.93
C GLY A 492 2.89 -6.11 11.03
N ALA A 493 2.20 -5.99 9.89
CA ALA A 493 2.19 -7.03 8.88
C ALA A 493 3.61 -7.26 8.34
N ILE A 494 3.98 -8.54 8.19
CA ILE A 494 5.32 -8.95 7.78
C ILE A 494 5.58 -8.70 6.29
N ALA A 495 4.52 -8.53 5.51
CA ALA A 495 4.58 -8.35 4.07
C ALA A 495 3.47 -7.39 3.64
N GLN A 496 3.82 -6.19 3.16
CA GLN A 496 2.85 -5.14 2.93
C GLN A 496 2.95 -4.54 1.51
N ALA A 497 1.80 -4.45 0.83
CA ALA A 497 1.71 -4.11 -0.59
C ALA A 497 2.23 -2.70 -0.89
N TRP A 498 1.81 -1.69 -0.12
CA TRP A 498 2.28 -0.31 -0.33
C TRP A 498 3.77 -0.12 -0.02
N SER A 499 4.36 -0.91 0.89
CA SER A 499 5.78 -0.83 1.22
C SER A 499 6.61 -1.32 0.03
N ILE A 500 6.28 -2.50 -0.49
CA ILE A 500 6.91 -3.05 -1.69
C ILE A 500 6.69 -2.13 -2.89
N ALA A 501 5.48 -1.63 -3.08
CA ALA A 501 5.13 -0.79 -4.23
C ALA A 501 5.93 0.52 -4.27
N GLU A 502 6.08 1.21 -3.15
CA GLU A 502 6.83 2.47 -3.11
C GLU A 502 8.33 2.24 -3.31
N VAL A 503 8.87 1.11 -2.85
CA VAL A 503 10.27 0.73 -3.14
C VAL A 503 10.46 0.46 -4.63
N ILE A 504 9.55 -0.30 -5.27
CA ILE A 504 9.60 -0.59 -6.73
C ILE A 504 9.61 0.69 -7.57
N ARG A 505 8.93 1.75 -7.14
CA ARG A 505 8.89 3.01 -7.88
C ARG A 505 10.24 3.71 -7.96
N HIS A 506 11.12 3.49 -6.99
CA HIS A 506 12.30 4.32 -6.79
C HIS A 506 13.62 3.55 -6.88
N ILE A 507 13.61 2.24 -6.64
CA ILE A 507 14.77 1.39 -6.86
C ILE A 507 14.91 1.08 -8.36
N LYS A 508 16.03 1.52 -8.96
CA LYS A 508 16.30 1.38 -10.39
C LYS A 508 17.19 0.18 -10.68
#